data_AF-A0AAV2ZDS1-F1
#
_entry.id   AF-A0AAV2ZDS1-F1
#
_cell.length_a   1.000
_cell.length_b   1.000
_cell.length_c   1.000
_cell.angle_alpha   90.00
_cell.angle_beta   90.00
_cell.angle_gamma   90.00
#
_symmetry.space_group_name_H-M   'P 1'
#
loop_
_entity.id
_entity.type
_entity.pdbx_description
1 polymer ?
#
loop_
_entity_poly.entity_id
_entity_poly.type
_entity_poly.pdbx_seq_one_letter_code
_entity_poly.pdbx_strand_id
1 'polypeptide(L)'
;MEAWNRLSEALLRLTVFSRRCVNGKKVQNRFLALLERHKQDEQESALGSGLSETYPERRQLLDTLVQLVADHRANEAANTARERKRKEEREMELRRLELEERKAERERGNAPRARR
;
A
#
# COMPACT_ATOMS: atom_id res chain seq x y z
N MET A 1 3.90 3.42 -13.51
CA MET A 1 4.92 3.14 -14.53
C MET A 1 5.91 4.27 -14.73
N GLU A 2 5.49 5.54 -14.61
CA GLU A 2 6.36 6.70 -14.82
C GLU A 2 7.63 6.72 -13.95
N ALA A 3 7.52 6.43 -12.64
CA ALA A 3 8.67 6.35 -11.75
C ALA A 3 9.72 5.32 -12.20
N TRP A 4 9.28 4.15 -12.66
CA TRP A 4 10.16 3.12 -13.20
C TRP A 4 10.81 3.53 -14.52
N ASN A 5 10.10 4.28 -15.37
CA ASN A 5 10.67 4.82 -16.60
C ASN A 5 11.75 5.86 -16.29
N ARG A 6 11.50 6.79 -15.36
CA ARG A 6 12.51 7.75 -14.89
C ARG A 6 13.74 7.06 -14.32
N LEU A 7 13.54 6.01 -13.52
CA LEU A 7 14.65 5.20 -13.00
C LEU A 7 15.41 4.51 -14.14
N SER A 8 14.72 3.97 -15.15
CA SER A 8 15.39 3.38 -16.31
C SER A 8 16.22 4.38 -17.11
N GLU A 9 15.73 5.61 -17.28
CA GLU A 9 16.47 6.69 -17.93
C GLU A 9 17.70 7.10 -17.12
N ALA A 10 17.57 7.20 -15.80
CA ALA A 10 18.70 7.48 -14.91
C ALA A 10 19.76 6.37 -15.00
N LEU A 11 19.36 5.10 -15.00
CA LEU A 11 20.28 3.96 -15.15
C LEU A 11 21.01 4.00 -16.49
N LEU A 12 20.33 4.36 -17.59
CA LEU A 12 20.96 4.47 -18.91
C LEU A 12 21.96 5.63 -19.02
N ARG A 13 21.88 6.64 -18.15
CA ARG A 13 22.84 7.76 -18.07
C ARG A 13 24.12 7.41 -17.30
N LEU A 14 24.10 6.33 -16.51
CA LEU A 14 25.27 5.91 -15.74
C LEU A 14 26.25 5.15 -16.64
N THR A 15 27.46 5.66 -16.81
CA THR A 15 28.51 5.04 -17.64
C THR A 15 28.98 3.68 -17.10
N VAL A 16 28.87 3.48 -15.79
CA VAL A 16 29.15 2.20 -15.11
C VAL A 16 28.08 1.13 -15.35
N PHE A 17 26.90 1.53 -15.83
CA PHE A 17 25.78 0.62 -16.04
C PHE A 17 25.83 0.05 -17.47
N SER A 18 26.33 -1.17 -17.59
CA SER A 18 26.66 -1.81 -18.87
C SER A 18 25.44 -2.24 -19.72
N ARG A 19 24.23 -2.24 -19.16
CA ARG A 19 23.02 -2.66 -19.90
C ARG A 19 22.39 -1.49 -20.66
N ARG A 20 22.49 -1.52 -21.99
CA ARG A 20 22.00 -0.45 -22.89
C ARG A 20 20.50 -0.51 -23.26
N CYS A 21 19.77 -1.55 -22.87
CA CYS A 21 18.37 -1.75 -23.27
C CYS A 21 17.42 -1.98 -22.07
N VAL A 22 17.50 -1.07 -21.10
CA VAL A 22 16.67 -1.10 -19.89
C VAL A 22 15.48 -0.16 -20.05
N ASN A 23 14.28 -0.67 -19.73
CA ASN A 23 13.03 0.10 -19.71
C ASN A 23 12.35 -0.09 -18.35
N GLY A 24 11.37 0.75 -18.02
CA GLY A 24 10.74 0.73 -16.70
C GLY A 24 10.19 -0.63 -16.29
N LYS A 25 9.61 -1.41 -17.22
CA LYS A 25 9.08 -2.74 -16.93
C LYS A 25 10.19 -3.73 -16.54
N LYS A 26 11.32 -3.68 -17.24
CA LYS A 26 12.50 -4.49 -16.90
C LYS A 26 13.11 -4.08 -15.56
N VAL A 27 13.16 -2.78 -15.26
CA VAL A 27 13.65 -2.27 -13.97
C VAL A 27 12.75 -2.75 -12.84
N GLN A 28 11.44 -2.60 -12.97
CA GLN A 28 10.47 -3.06 -11.98
C GLN A 28 10.62 -4.57 -11.72
N ASN A 29 10.63 -5.39 -12.77
CA ASN A 29 10.77 -6.84 -12.63
C ASN A 29 12.09 -7.22 -11.95
N ARG A 30 13.20 -6.57 -12.32
CA ARG A 30 14.51 -6.85 -11.73
C ARG A 30 14.56 -6.43 -10.26
N PHE A 31 14.00 -5.28 -9.93
CA PHE A 31 13.95 -4.78 -8.56
C PHE A 31 13.14 -5.72 -7.66
N LEU A 32 11.95 -6.13 -8.10
CA LEU A 32 11.12 -7.10 -7.37
C LEU A 32 11.82 -8.45 -7.20
N ALA A 33 12.49 -8.95 -8.25
CA ALA A 33 13.26 -10.18 -8.16
C ALA A 33 14.45 -10.08 -7.18
N LEU A 34 15.10 -8.93 -7.09
CA LEU A 34 16.17 -8.69 -6.12
C LEU A 34 15.65 -8.72 -4.69
N LEU A 35 14.51 -8.08 -4.41
CA LEU A 35 13.90 -8.10 -3.09
C LEU A 35 13.44 -9.50 -2.68
N GLU A 36 12.86 -10.26 -3.62
CA GLU A 36 12.40 -11.62 -3.33
C GLU A 36 13.58 -12.57 -3.08
N ARG A 37 14.62 -12.47 -3.91
CA ARG A 37 15.83 -13.28 -3.72
C ARG A 37 16.51 -12.98 -2.40
N HIS A 38 16.56 -11.70 -2.00
CA HIS A 38 17.14 -11.29 -0.73
C HIS A 38 16.40 -11.90 0.46
N LYS A 39 15.06 -11.91 0.45
CA LYS A 39 14.26 -12.57 1.49
C LYS A 39 14.53 -14.07 1.57
N GLN A 40 14.66 -14.72 0.42
CA GLN A 40 15.02 -16.15 0.35
C GLN A 40 16.42 -16.39 0.91
N ASP A 41 17.40 -15.58 0.51
CA ASP A 41 18.77 -15.67 0.99
C ASP A 41 18.86 -15.41 2.51
N GLU A 42 18.02 -14.54 3.09
CA GLU A 42 17.90 -14.35 4.54
C GLU A 42 17.33 -15.58 5.25
N GLN A 43 16.27 -16.18 4.71
CA GLN A 43 15.67 -17.41 5.23
C GLN A 43 16.64 -18.59 5.14
N GLU A 44 17.33 -18.74 4.01
CA GLU A 44 18.35 -19.78 3.80
C GLU A 44 19.59 -19.53 4.67
N SER A 45 20.04 -18.27 4.83
CA SER A 45 21.15 -17.92 5.74
C SER A 45 20.80 -18.21 7.20
N ALA A 46 19.55 -17.98 7.62
CA ALA A 46 19.09 -18.32 8.96
C ALA A 46 19.08 -19.84 9.21
N LEU A 47 18.96 -20.64 8.15
CA LEU A 47 18.93 -22.11 8.20
C LEU A 47 20.31 -22.76 7.96
N GLY A 48 21.22 -22.09 7.26
CA GLY A 48 22.54 -22.60 6.85
C GLY A 48 23.66 -21.63 7.17
N SER A 49 24.03 -21.51 8.45
CA SER A 49 25.23 -20.77 8.84
C SER A 49 26.49 -21.49 8.34
N GLY A 50 27.17 -20.94 7.34
CA GLY A 50 28.49 -21.47 6.95
C GLY A 50 29.33 -20.65 5.98
N LEU A 51 28.75 -19.99 4.97
CA LEU A 51 29.54 -19.26 3.96
C LEU A 51 28.75 -18.08 3.40
N SER A 52 28.99 -16.88 3.91
CA SER A 52 28.40 -15.64 3.36
C SER A 52 29.53 -14.73 2.89
N GLU A 53 29.75 -14.68 1.58
CA GLU A 53 30.65 -13.71 0.98
C GLU A 53 30.01 -12.32 1.08
N THR A 54 30.64 -11.48 1.89
CA THR A 54 30.22 -10.16 2.34
C THR A 54 30.10 -9.14 1.21
N TYR A 55 28.88 -8.72 0.92
CA TYR A 55 28.60 -7.38 0.38
C TYR A 55 27.72 -6.63 1.40
N PRO A 56 28.31 -6.14 2.51
CA PRO A 56 27.56 -5.58 3.63
C PRO A 56 26.68 -4.40 3.17
N GLU A 57 27.20 -3.56 2.29
CA GLU A 57 26.49 -2.39 1.75
C GLU A 57 25.28 -2.80 0.88
N ARG A 58 25.44 -3.82 0.02
CA ARG A 58 24.34 -4.33 -0.80
C ARG A 58 23.26 -4.96 0.07
N ARG A 59 23.67 -5.73 1.09
CA ARG A 59 22.77 -6.39 2.05
C ARG A 59 21.99 -5.35 2.85
N GLN A 60 22.67 -4.40 3.48
CA GLN A 60 22.05 -3.29 4.24
C GLN A 60 21.08 -2.47 3.38
N LEU A 61 21.45 -2.20 2.12
CA LEU A 61 20.56 -1.51 1.19
C LEU A 61 19.30 -2.35 0.92
N LEU A 62 19.44 -3.64 0.66
CA LEU A 62 18.30 -4.53 0.42
C LEU A 62 17.42 -4.68 1.66
N ASP A 63 17.99 -4.79 2.86
CA ASP A 63 17.26 -4.82 4.14
C ASP A 63 16.40 -3.55 4.29
N THR A 64 17.02 -2.39 4.08
CA THR A 64 16.35 -1.08 4.15
C THR A 64 15.21 -0.98 3.13
N LEU A 65 15.43 -1.45 1.90
CA LEU A 65 14.42 -1.43 0.84
C LEU A 65 13.26 -2.39 1.13
N VAL A 66 13.53 -3.56 1.69
CA VAL A 66 12.47 -4.50 2.12
C VAL A 66 11.59 -3.83 3.17
N GLN A 67 12.19 -3.21 4.19
CA GLN A 67 11.45 -2.52 5.24
C GLN A 67 10.59 -1.38 4.69
N LEU A 68 11.16 -0.52 3.85
CA LEU A 68 10.43 0.61 3.25
C LEU A 68 9.23 0.15 2.42
N VAL A 69 9.38 -0.95 1.67
CA VAL A 69 8.27 -1.53 0.88
C VAL A 69 7.19 -2.13 1.80
N ALA A 70 7.58 -2.76 2.90
CA ALA A 70 6.64 -3.30 3.88
C ALA A 70 5.84 -2.17 4.55
N ASP A 71 6.51 -1.12 5.00
CA ASP A 71 5.89 0.05 5.63
C ASP A 71 4.92 0.76 4.67
N HIS A 72 5.32 0.93 3.41
CA HIS A 72 4.45 1.51 2.40
C HIS A 72 3.17 0.69 2.21
N ARG A 73 3.28 -0.64 2.10
CA ARG A 73 2.12 -1.53 1.98
C ARG A 73 1.21 -1.47 3.21
N ALA A 74 1.80 -1.44 4.40
CA ALA A 74 1.05 -1.31 5.65
C ALA A 74 0.28 0.01 5.71
N ASN A 75 0.91 1.11 5.29
CA ASN A 75 0.26 2.43 5.25
C ASN A 75 -0.89 2.48 4.24
N GLU A 76 -0.71 1.92 3.04
CA GLU A 76 -1.78 1.82 2.03
C GLU A 76 -2.97 0.99 2.52
N ALA A 77 -2.69 -0.14 3.19
CA ALA A 77 -3.73 -0.96 3.81
C ALA A 77 -4.47 -0.19 4.91
N ALA A 78 -3.75 0.52 5.77
CA ALA A 78 -4.33 1.34 6.83
C ALA A 78 -5.19 2.48 6.29
N ASN A 79 -4.74 3.18 5.24
CA ASN A 79 -5.52 4.22 4.57
C ASN A 79 -6.80 3.66 3.97
N THR A 80 -6.71 2.52 3.27
CA THR A 80 -7.88 1.85 2.70
C THR A 80 -8.88 1.44 3.78
N ALA A 81 -8.41 0.91 4.91
CA ALA A 81 -9.26 0.53 6.04
C ALA A 81 -9.94 1.76 6.68
N ARG A 82 -9.22 2.87 6.84
CA ARG A 82 -9.76 4.14 7.36
C ARG A 82 -10.85 4.69 6.45
N GLU A 83 -10.66 4.68 5.14
CA GLU A 83 -11.66 5.15 4.18
C GLU A 83 -12.91 4.27 4.19
N ARG A 84 -12.75 2.93 4.31
CA ARG A 84 -13.90 2.02 4.50
C ARG A 84 -14.68 2.34 5.76
N LYS A 85 -13.99 2.50 6.89
CA LYS A 85 -14.63 2.83 8.17
C LYS A 85 -15.38 4.16 8.10
N ARG A 86 -14.78 5.19 7.48
CA ARG A 86 -15.44 6.49 7.26
C ARG A 86 -16.69 6.37 6.41
N LYS A 87 -16.66 5.52 5.38
CA LYS A 87 -17.83 5.28 4.54
C LYS A 87 -18.95 4.57 5.32
N GLU A 88 -18.60 3.55 6.09
CA GLU A 88 -19.56 2.83 6.96
C GLU A 88 -20.19 3.77 8.00
N GLU A 89 -19.39 4.62 8.66
CA GLU A 89 -19.88 5.62 9.62
C GLU A 89 -20.89 6.58 8.97
N ARG A 90 -20.60 7.09 7.77
CA ARG A 90 -21.52 7.97 7.02
C ARG A 90 -22.81 7.25 6.61
N GLU A 91 -22.73 6.00 6.18
CA GLU A 91 -23.91 5.21 5.82
C GLU A 91 -24.80 4.94 7.05
N MET A 92 -24.19 4.67 8.21
CA MET A 92 -24.91 4.49 9.47
C MET A 92 -25.58 5.78 9.96
N GLU A 93 -24.90 6.92 9.82
CA GLU A 93 -25.47 8.23 10.15
C GLU A 93 -26.66 8.58 9.26
N LEU A 94 -26.55 8.34 7.94
CA LEU A 94 -27.65 8.55 7.01
C LEU A 94 -28.89 7.71 7.38
N ARG A 95 -28.68 6.41 7.65
CA ARG A 95 -29.77 5.52 8.09
C ARG A 95 -30.44 5.97 9.38
N ARG A 96 -29.65 6.53 10.31
CA ARG A 96 -30.17 7.07 11.57
C ARG A 96 -31.06 8.28 11.31
N LEU A 97 -30.62 9.22 10.48
CA LEU A 97 -31.39 10.41 10.12
C LEU A 97 -32.70 10.04 9.42
N GLU A 98 -32.66 9.09 8.47
CA GLU A 98 -33.87 8.57 7.80
C GLU A 98 -34.86 7.96 8.81
N LEU A 99 -34.36 7.24 9.82
CA LEU A 99 -35.21 6.63 10.84
C LEU A 99 -35.84 7.69 11.75
N GLU A 100 -35.09 8.73 12.12
CA GLU A 100 -35.57 9.86 12.91
C GLU A 100 -36.62 10.68 12.13
N GLU A 101 -36.41 10.92 10.84
CA GLU A 101 -37.37 11.60 9.96
C GLU A 101 -38.68 10.81 9.84
N ARG A 102 -38.60 9.49 9.58
CA ARG A 102 -39.79 8.62 9.52
C ARG A 102 -40.54 8.57 10.84
N LYS A 103 -39.87 8.69 11.99
CA LYS A 103 -40.52 8.80 13.30
C LYS A 103 -41.24 10.14 13.45
N ALA A 104 -40.57 11.24 13.11
CA ALA A 104 -41.15 12.58 13.17
C ALA A 104 -42.36 12.76 12.25
N GLU A 105 -42.39 12.11 11.10
CA GLU A 105 -43.57 12.09 10.21
C GLU A 105 -44.76 11.36 10.83
N ARG A 106 -44.51 10.20 11.47
CA ARG A 106 -45.56 9.44 12.16
C ARG A 106 -46.17 10.24 13.31
N GLU A 107 -45.35 10.96 14.07
CA GLU A 107 -45.80 11.83 15.16
C GLU A 107 -46.61 13.02 14.64
N ARG A 108 -46.17 13.66 13.54
CA ARG A 108 -46.92 14.76 12.89
C ARG A 108 -48.27 14.31 12.33
N GLY A 109 -48.35 13.10 11.76
CA GLY A 109 -49.60 12.51 11.27
C GLY A 109 -50.59 12.13 12.38
N ASN A 110 -50.10 11.89 13.60
CA ASN A 110 -50.91 11.52 14.77
C ASN A 110 -51.37 12.73 15.61
N ALA A 111 -51.04 13.96 15.21
CA ALA A 111 -51.44 15.16 15.93
C ALA A 111 -52.97 15.35 15.88
N PRO A 112 -53.68 15.44 17.02
CA PRO A 112 -55.13 15.56 17.03
C PRO A 112 -55.54 16.90 16.41
N ARG A 113 -56.40 16.84 15.37
CA ARG A 113 -57.04 18.04 14.83
C ARG A 113 -57.92 18.65 15.90
N ALA A 114 -57.43 19.71 16.55
CA ALA A 114 -58.24 20.53 17.44
C ALA A 114 -59.43 21.09 16.63
N ARG A 115 -60.61 20.47 16.80
CA ARG A 115 -61.86 20.99 16.26
C ARG A 115 -62.23 22.23 17.08
N ARG A 116 -62.31 23.37 16.41
CA ARG A 116 -62.97 24.59 16.93
C ARG A 116 -64.47 24.41 16.90
#